data_AF-A0A7K4CPM6-F1
#
_entry.id   AF-A0A7K4CPM6-F1
#
_cell.length_a   1.000
_cell.length_b   1.000
_cell.length_c   1.000
_cell.angle_alpha   90.00
_cell.angle_beta   90.00
_cell.angle_gamma   90.00
#
_symmetry.space_group_name_H-M   'P 1'
#
loop_
_entity.id
_entity.type
_entity.pdbx_description
1 polymer ?
#
loop_
_entity_poly.entity_id
_entity_poly.type
_entity_poly.pdbx_seq_one_letter_code
_entity_poly.pdbx_strand_id
1 'polypeptide(L)'
;MAAFYTTTASAELLAHLAIDHANQRIIDPACGSGALLLASYQRLRSLHERALERIDQEPPGSCRIRLIGTDIMPFSAHLATINLAIQQVETGEPPSFHVASLDATRLEKRMAIDGLQGGSIQIEGIGLVIMNPPFTRQELINNLPGEKEHSTLIDEYKDRAISNILAGTRTRYSGLLNKKQAFSSYFVVIADKLLDDGGCIAAVLPATILRTEYNHHLRAFLLANYSLRYI
;
A
#
# COMPACT_ATOMS: atom_id res chain seq x y z
N MET A 1 5.33 14.37 -14.53
CA MET A 1 4.51 13.83 -13.42
C MET A 1 5.00 14.46 -12.12
N ALA A 2 4.13 15.09 -11.34
CA ALA A 2 4.47 15.56 -10.00
C ALA A 2 4.27 14.39 -9.03
N ALA A 3 5.31 14.03 -8.27
CA ALA A 3 5.20 13.07 -7.18
C ALA A 3 4.76 13.82 -5.92
N PHE A 4 3.61 13.43 -5.35
CA PHE A 4 3.17 13.93 -4.05
C PHE A 4 3.76 13.01 -2.98
N TYR A 5 4.81 13.48 -2.31
CA TYR A 5 5.48 12.71 -1.26
C TYR A 5 4.76 12.90 0.08
N THR A 6 4.50 11.79 0.78
CA THR A 6 4.07 11.84 2.18
C THR A 6 5.16 12.50 3.00
N THR A 7 4.83 13.56 3.74
CA THR A 7 5.76 14.18 4.69
C THR A 7 6.11 13.18 5.79
N THR A 8 7.36 13.22 6.27
CA THR A 8 7.85 12.33 7.34
C THR A 8 6.91 12.24 8.53
N ALA A 9 6.47 13.40 9.06
CA ALA A 9 5.56 13.45 10.22
C ALA A 9 4.22 12.72 9.98
N SER A 10 3.66 12.81 8.77
CA SER A 10 2.41 12.12 8.42
C SER A 10 2.62 10.62 8.26
N ALA A 11 3.77 10.21 7.71
CA ALA A 11 4.12 8.81 7.58
C ALA A 11 4.32 8.16 8.96
N GLU A 12 5.05 8.84 9.85
CA GLU A 12 5.25 8.43 11.24
C GLU A 12 3.93 8.34 12.00
N LEU A 13 3.07 9.35 11.89
CA LEU A 13 1.76 9.34 12.55
C LEU A 13 0.93 8.13 12.10
N LEU A 14 0.81 7.91 10.78
CA LEU A 14 0.03 6.80 10.24
C LEU A 14 0.60 5.43 10.68
N ALA A 15 1.93 5.27 10.66
CA ALA A 15 2.60 4.07 11.15
C ALA A 15 2.34 3.83 12.64
N HIS A 16 2.40 4.88 13.47
CA HIS A 16 2.14 4.77 14.92
C HIS A 16 0.69 4.40 15.25
N LEU A 17 -0.27 4.89 14.47
CA LEU A 17 -1.69 4.57 14.64
C LEU A 17 -2.04 3.15 14.16
N ALA A 18 -1.32 2.64 13.15
CA ALA A 18 -1.65 1.39 12.47
C ALA A 18 -0.86 0.17 12.96
N ILE A 19 0.35 0.37 13.48
CA ILE A 19 1.28 -0.71 13.87
C ILE A 19 1.40 -0.78 15.40
N ASP A 20 0.80 -1.81 15.97
CA ASP A 20 0.73 -2.07 17.41
C ASP A 20 1.50 -3.33 17.87
N HIS A 21 1.94 -4.21 16.95
CA HIS A 21 2.73 -5.39 17.26
C HIS A 21 3.91 -5.60 16.30
N ALA A 22 5.03 -6.13 16.83
CA ALA A 22 6.32 -6.21 16.13
C ALA A 22 6.40 -7.24 14.99
N ASN A 23 5.49 -8.23 14.95
CA ASN A 23 5.50 -9.32 13.97
C ASN A 23 4.56 -9.09 12.77
N GLN A 24 4.04 -7.87 12.61
CA GLN A 24 3.09 -7.55 11.54
C GLN A 24 3.79 -7.54 10.18
N ARG A 25 3.20 -8.22 9.20
CA ARG A 25 3.64 -8.15 7.80
C ARG A 25 2.89 -7.02 7.09
N ILE A 26 3.66 -6.12 6.48
CA ILE A 26 3.15 -4.85 5.97
C ILE A 26 3.42 -4.75 4.48
N ILE A 27 2.44 -4.24 3.72
CA ILE A 27 2.61 -3.91 2.30
C ILE A 27 2.21 -2.46 2.01
N ASP A 28 2.99 -1.80 1.17
CA ASP A 28 2.65 -0.54 0.53
C ASP A 28 2.58 -0.76 -1.00
N PRO A 29 1.38 -0.88 -1.59
CA PRO A 29 1.21 -1.11 -3.02
C PRO A 29 1.52 0.11 -3.90
N ALA A 30 1.80 1.29 -3.33
CA ALA A 30 2.18 2.51 -4.03
C ALA A 30 3.28 3.25 -3.26
N CYS A 31 4.42 2.58 -3.08
CA CYS A 31 5.39 2.97 -2.07
C CYS A 31 6.13 4.28 -2.34
N GLY A 32 6.13 4.79 -3.58
CA GLY A 32 6.85 5.98 -3.95
C GLY A 32 8.34 5.87 -3.58
N SER A 33 8.88 6.90 -2.93
CA SER A 33 10.25 6.89 -2.39
C SER A 33 10.41 6.10 -1.08
N GLY A 34 9.36 5.43 -0.59
CA GLY A 34 9.41 4.54 0.57
C GLY A 34 9.19 5.21 1.92
N ALA A 35 8.68 6.44 2.00
CA ALA A 35 8.50 7.16 3.27
C ALA A 35 7.63 6.38 4.29
N LEU A 36 6.52 5.77 3.84
CA LEU A 36 5.66 4.96 4.70
C LEU A 36 6.30 3.63 5.11
N LEU A 37 7.05 2.99 4.19
CA LEU A 37 7.80 1.78 4.50
C LEU A 37 8.91 2.05 5.52
N LEU A 38 9.60 3.18 5.38
CA LEU A 38 10.65 3.63 6.31
C LEU A 38 10.06 3.90 7.72
N ALA A 39 8.96 4.65 7.80
CA ALA A 39 8.27 4.89 9.07
C ALA A 39 7.77 3.57 9.70
N SER A 40 7.28 2.64 8.87
CA SER A 40 6.85 1.30 9.31
C SER A 40 8.03 0.48 9.85
N TYR A 41 9.17 0.49 9.17
CA TYR A 41 10.41 -0.16 9.60
C TYR A 41 10.83 0.33 10.99
N GLN A 42 10.92 1.66 11.16
CA GLN A 42 11.32 2.27 12.43
C GLN A 42 10.35 1.93 13.56
N ARG A 43 9.03 1.94 13.27
CA ARG A 43 8.00 1.58 14.25
C ARG A 43 8.10 0.12 14.68
N LEU A 44 8.24 -0.81 13.73
CA LEU A 44 8.41 -2.24 14.04
C LEU A 44 9.68 -2.50 14.84
N ARG A 45 10.80 -1.86 14.46
CA ARG A 45 12.07 -1.95 15.20
C ARG A 45 11.92 -1.48 16.65
N SER A 46 11.30 -0.31 16.88
CA SER A 46 11.04 0.19 18.22
C SER A 46 10.17 -0.75 19.06
N LEU A 47 9.13 -1.35 18.46
CA LEU A 47 8.29 -2.34 19.14
C LEU A 47 9.06 -3.62 19.46
N HIS A 48 9.96 -4.04 18.57
CA HIS A 48 10.81 -5.20 18.78
C HIS A 48 11.81 -4.99 19.92
N GLU A 49 12.53 -3.87 19.93
CA GLU A 49 13.47 -3.50 21.00
C GLU A 49 12.77 -3.48 22.37
N ARG A 50 11.59 -2.86 22.45
CA ARG A 50 10.77 -2.83 23.68
C ARG A 50 10.27 -4.21 24.12
N ALA A 51 10.07 -5.14 23.18
CA ALA A 51 9.67 -6.51 23.51
C ALA A 51 10.83 -7.31 24.08
N LEU A 52 12.06 -7.11 23.57
CA LEU A 52 13.28 -7.74 24.09
C LEU A 52 13.63 -7.30 25.52
N GLU A 53 13.33 -6.05 25.87
CA GLU A 53 13.54 -5.53 27.24
C GLU A 53 12.61 -6.16 28.28
N ARG A 54 11.50 -6.80 27.86
CA ARG A 54 10.56 -7.47 28.77
C ARG A 54 11.02 -8.91 29.02
N ILE A 55 11.76 -9.08 30.12
CA ILE A 55 12.49 -10.29 30.55
C ILE A 55 11.62 -11.58 30.68
N ASP A 56 10.28 -11.49 30.69
CA ASP A 56 9.38 -12.60 31.03
C ASP A 56 8.77 -13.39 29.86
N GLN A 57 9.16 -13.13 28.61
CA GLN A 57 8.70 -13.91 27.47
C GLN A 57 9.90 -14.45 26.69
N GLU A 58 9.84 -15.72 26.28
CA GLU A 58 10.78 -16.25 25.28
C GLU A 58 10.89 -15.20 24.16
N PRO A 59 12.10 -14.73 23.81
CA PRO A 59 12.25 -13.74 22.75
C PRO A 59 11.52 -14.32 21.54
N PRO A 60 10.48 -13.64 21.00
CA PRO A 60 9.71 -14.19 19.91
C PRO A 60 10.69 -14.58 18.82
N GLY A 61 10.76 -15.89 18.52
CA GLY A 61 11.80 -16.47 17.67
C GLY A 61 11.98 -15.60 16.42
N SER A 62 13.19 -15.06 16.24
CA SER A 62 13.55 -14.09 15.19
C SER A 62 12.37 -13.24 14.71
N CYS A 63 11.98 -12.21 15.46
CA CYS A 63 11.02 -11.20 15.01
C CYS A 63 11.51 -10.58 13.70
N ARG A 64 11.09 -11.16 12.58
CA ARG A 64 11.55 -10.77 11.27
C ARG A 64 10.62 -9.70 10.77
N ILE A 65 11.09 -8.47 10.75
CA ILE A 65 10.45 -7.37 10.04
C ILE A 65 10.22 -7.86 8.59
N ARG A 66 8.99 -7.69 8.09
CA ARG A 66 8.59 -8.12 6.75
C ARG A 66 7.80 -7.03 6.08
N LEU A 67 8.51 -6.22 5.29
CA LEU A 67 7.94 -5.13 4.52
C LEU A 67 7.90 -5.49 3.04
N ILE A 68 6.81 -5.13 2.37
CA ILE A 68 6.67 -5.26 0.93
C ILE A 68 6.32 -3.89 0.35
N GLY A 69 7.05 -3.45 -0.66
CA GLY A 69 6.76 -2.22 -1.40
C GLY A 69 6.58 -2.51 -2.87
N THR A 70 5.60 -1.88 -3.51
CA THR A 70 5.55 -1.83 -4.96
C THR A 70 5.31 -0.42 -5.46
N ASP A 71 5.92 -0.09 -6.59
CA ASP A 71 5.58 1.12 -7.33
C ASP A 71 5.60 0.82 -8.82
N ILE A 72 4.71 1.46 -9.59
CA ILE A 72 4.72 1.32 -11.04
C ILE A 72 5.94 2.00 -11.67
N MET A 73 6.51 3.00 -11.00
CA MET A 73 7.68 3.75 -11.44
C MET A 73 8.96 3.09 -10.93
N PRO A 74 9.84 2.57 -11.82
CA PRO A 74 11.08 1.91 -11.41
C PRO A 74 11.98 2.79 -10.55
N PHE A 75 12.08 4.08 -10.89
CA PHE A 75 12.90 5.04 -10.15
C PHE A 75 12.45 5.20 -8.69
N SER A 76 11.14 5.29 -8.45
CA SER A 76 10.58 5.38 -7.10
C SER A 76 10.87 4.13 -6.29
N ALA A 77 10.64 2.95 -6.89
CA ALA A 77 10.95 1.66 -6.26
C ALA A 77 12.45 1.51 -5.91
N HIS A 78 13.36 2.00 -6.77
CA HIS A 78 14.79 2.05 -6.46
C HIS A 78 15.11 3.00 -5.29
N LEU A 79 14.52 4.19 -5.24
CA LEU A 79 14.71 5.11 -4.11
C LEU A 79 14.21 4.51 -2.79
N ALA A 80 13.04 3.86 -2.80
CA ALA A 80 12.53 3.15 -1.63
C ALA A 80 13.49 2.04 -1.17
N THR A 81 14.02 1.26 -2.10
CA THR A 81 15.04 0.23 -1.81
C THR A 81 16.27 0.83 -1.15
N ILE A 82 16.82 1.92 -1.69
CA ILE A 82 18.01 2.59 -1.14
C ILE A 82 17.74 3.13 0.26
N ASN A 83 16.61 3.82 0.45
CA ASN A 83 16.24 4.42 1.74
C ASN A 83 16.09 3.35 2.84
N LEU A 84 15.48 2.21 2.52
CA LEU A 84 15.35 1.09 3.45
C LEU A 84 16.69 0.39 3.70
N ALA A 85 17.51 0.21 2.66
CA ALA A 85 18.82 -0.42 2.79
C ALA A 85 19.74 0.37 3.72
N ILE A 86 19.76 1.71 3.62
CA ILE A 86 20.59 2.57 4.48
C ILE A 86 20.29 2.35 5.97
N GLN A 87 19.00 2.17 6.33
CA GLN A 87 18.63 1.91 7.73
C GLN A 87 19.06 0.52 8.22
N GLN A 88 19.09 -0.46 7.31
CA GLN A 88 19.39 -1.84 7.65
C GLN A 88 20.90 -2.13 7.70
N VAL A 89 21.73 -1.33 7.01
CA VAL A 89 23.20 -1.47 7.05
C VAL A 89 23.75 -1.38 8.47
N GLU A 90 23.06 -0.68 9.37
CA GLU A 90 23.45 -0.55 10.77
C GLU A 90 23.23 -1.82 11.61
N THR A 91 22.40 -2.78 11.15
CA THR A 91 22.02 -3.96 11.96
C THR A 91 22.70 -5.27 11.57
N GLY A 92 23.26 -5.38 10.36
CA GLY A 92 23.96 -6.59 9.89
C GLY A 92 23.06 -7.79 9.55
N GLU A 93 21.74 -7.64 9.57
CA GLU A 93 20.76 -8.70 9.28
C GLU A 93 20.38 -8.80 7.79
N PRO A 94 19.87 -9.95 7.29
CA PRO A 94 19.40 -10.09 5.90
C PRO A 94 18.15 -9.22 5.63
N PRO A 95 17.94 -8.74 4.38
CA PRO A 95 16.87 -7.78 4.05
C PRO A 95 15.51 -8.18 4.62
N SER A 96 14.97 -7.29 5.44
CA SER A 96 13.64 -7.42 6.07
C SER A 96 12.52 -6.85 5.19
N PHE A 97 12.89 -6.39 3.99
CA PHE A 97 12.01 -5.72 3.05
C PHE A 97 12.21 -6.28 1.64
N HIS A 98 11.16 -6.19 0.83
CA HIS A 98 11.15 -6.54 -0.61
C HIS A 98 10.46 -5.42 -1.36
N VAL A 99 11.14 -4.78 -2.31
CA VAL A 99 10.55 -3.67 -3.08
C VAL A 99 10.64 -4.01 -4.56
N ALA A 100 9.52 -3.93 -5.28
CA ALA A 100 9.44 -4.29 -6.69
C ALA A 100 8.86 -3.15 -7.54
N SER A 101 9.32 -3.06 -8.80
CA SER A 101 8.67 -2.20 -9.79
C SER A 101 7.52 -2.98 -10.43
N LEU A 102 6.28 -2.73 -10.01
CA LEU A 102 5.10 -3.48 -10.44
C LEU A 102 3.85 -2.57 -10.51
N ASP A 103 3.00 -2.84 -11.50
CA ASP A 103 1.64 -2.29 -11.54
C ASP A 103 0.78 -2.98 -10.45
N ALA A 104 0.43 -2.22 -9.41
CA ALA A 104 -0.36 -2.69 -8.28
C ALA A 104 -1.72 -3.28 -8.65
N THR A 105 -2.29 -2.91 -9.81
CA THR A 105 -3.57 -3.45 -10.27
C THR A 105 -3.52 -4.95 -10.54
N ARG A 106 -2.32 -5.50 -10.72
CA ARG A 106 -2.05 -6.93 -10.97
C ARG A 106 -1.67 -7.71 -9.71
N LEU A 107 -1.60 -7.05 -8.55
CA LEU A 107 -1.24 -7.72 -7.31
C LEU A 107 -2.33 -8.72 -6.90
N GLU A 108 -1.88 -9.90 -6.50
CA GLU A 108 -2.71 -11.01 -6.06
C GLU A 108 -2.11 -11.61 -4.79
N LYS A 109 -2.98 -12.18 -3.94
CA LYS A 109 -2.49 -13.03 -2.85
C LYS A 109 -1.74 -14.22 -3.42
N ARG A 110 -0.68 -14.65 -2.72
CA ARG A 110 0.20 -15.77 -3.08
C ARG A 110 0.94 -15.56 -4.42
N MET A 111 1.03 -14.31 -4.88
CA MET A 111 1.92 -13.95 -5.98
C MET A 111 3.35 -13.87 -5.43
N ALA A 112 4.29 -14.50 -6.14
CA ALA A 112 5.72 -14.26 -5.95
C ALA A 112 6.08 -12.91 -6.59
N ILE A 113 6.78 -12.06 -5.85
CA ILE A 113 7.38 -10.84 -6.39
C ILE A 113 8.89 -10.90 -6.20
N ASP A 114 9.62 -10.49 -7.24
CA ASP A 114 11.07 -10.39 -7.19
C ASP A 114 11.45 -8.98 -6.75
N GLY A 115 12.19 -8.89 -5.65
CA GLY A 115 12.64 -7.62 -5.10
C GLY A 115 13.85 -7.06 -5.88
N LEU A 116 13.94 -5.73 -5.98
CA LEU A 116 15.09 -5.03 -6.57
C LEU A 116 16.39 -5.27 -5.80
N GLN A 117 16.30 -5.65 -4.53
CA GLN A 117 17.43 -6.09 -3.69
C GLN A 117 17.88 -7.55 -3.98
N GLY A 118 17.19 -8.25 -4.89
CA GLY A 118 17.33 -9.69 -5.10
C GLY A 118 16.48 -10.51 -4.12
N GLY A 119 16.19 -11.75 -4.52
CA GLY A 119 15.29 -12.63 -3.79
C GLY A 119 13.81 -12.40 -4.12
N SER A 120 12.99 -13.39 -3.77
CA SER A 120 11.55 -13.38 -4.03
C SER A 120 10.76 -13.51 -2.74
N ILE A 121 9.57 -12.91 -2.72
CA ILE A 121 8.66 -12.97 -1.58
C ILE A 121 7.23 -13.24 -2.05
N GLN A 122 6.52 -14.06 -1.30
CA GLN A 122 5.09 -14.36 -1.54
C GLN A 122 4.22 -13.30 -0.88
N ILE A 123 3.21 -12.77 -1.57
CA ILE A 123 2.25 -11.84 -0.97
C ILE A 123 1.16 -12.63 -0.20
N GLU A 124 1.46 -13.00 1.04
CA GLU A 124 0.57 -13.78 1.92
C GLU A 124 0.77 -13.35 3.37
N GLY A 125 -0.16 -13.63 4.28
CA GLY A 125 0.03 -13.26 5.69
C GLY A 125 0.02 -11.75 5.92
N ILE A 126 -0.61 -10.95 5.05
CA ILE A 126 -0.57 -9.50 5.11
C ILE A 126 -1.56 -9.01 6.17
N GLY A 127 -1.03 -8.47 7.27
CA GLY A 127 -1.83 -7.92 8.36
C GLY A 127 -2.08 -6.42 8.25
N LEU A 128 -1.31 -5.70 7.44
CA LEU A 128 -1.47 -4.27 7.24
C LEU A 128 -1.14 -3.87 5.79
N VAL A 129 -2.04 -3.11 5.19
CA VAL A 129 -1.76 -2.30 4.01
C VAL A 129 -1.64 -0.86 4.47
N ILE A 130 -0.46 -0.26 4.30
CA ILE A 130 -0.20 1.15 4.61
C ILE A 130 0.17 1.88 3.33
N MET A 131 -0.55 2.94 2.97
CA MET A 131 -0.38 3.57 1.65
C MET A 131 -0.74 5.04 1.57
N ASN A 132 -0.14 5.72 0.60
CA ASN A 132 -0.59 7.02 0.09
C ASN A 132 -0.79 6.90 -1.43
N PRO A 133 -1.93 6.33 -1.87
CA PRO A 133 -2.13 5.98 -3.27
C PRO A 133 -2.30 7.22 -4.16
N PRO A 134 -2.10 7.11 -5.48
CA PRO A 134 -2.21 8.25 -6.39
C PRO A 134 -3.61 8.89 -6.39
N PHE A 135 -3.65 10.21 -6.26
CA PHE A 135 -4.89 11.00 -6.20
C PHE A 135 -5.40 11.49 -7.56
N THR A 136 -4.70 11.14 -8.65
CA THR A 136 -4.96 11.70 -9.97
C THR A 136 -6.42 11.50 -10.37
N ARG A 137 -7.13 12.61 -10.58
CA ARG A 137 -8.52 12.65 -11.05
C ARG A 137 -8.54 12.79 -12.56
N GLN A 138 -9.52 12.15 -13.21
CA GLN A 138 -9.78 12.33 -14.65
C GLN A 138 -9.94 13.82 -15.01
N GLU A 139 -10.63 14.57 -14.15
CA GLU A 139 -10.93 16.00 -14.34
C GLU A 139 -9.68 16.89 -14.40
N LEU A 140 -8.61 16.54 -13.66
CA LEU A 140 -7.35 17.28 -13.69
C LEU A 140 -6.58 17.07 -15.00
N ILE A 141 -6.84 15.94 -15.65
CA ILE A 141 -6.15 15.53 -16.86
C ILE A 141 -6.89 16.03 -18.10
N ASN A 142 -8.21 16.16 -18.02
CA ASN A 142 -9.06 16.77 -19.03
C ASN A 142 -8.81 18.27 -19.26
N ASN A 143 -7.90 18.91 -18.51
CA ASN A 143 -7.56 20.33 -18.67
C ASN A 143 -6.09 20.55 -19.14
N LEU A 144 -5.40 19.50 -19.61
CA LEU A 144 -4.01 19.54 -20.07
C LEU A 144 -3.92 19.51 -21.60
N PRO A 145 -3.02 20.28 -22.25
CA PRO A 145 -2.86 20.25 -23.71
C PRO A 145 -2.68 18.80 -24.23
N GLY A 146 -3.51 18.36 -25.19
CA GLY A 146 -3.58 16.96 -25.64
C GLY A 146 -4.73 16.13 -25.02
N GLU A 147 -5.72 16.79 -24.42
CA GLU A 147 -6.82 16.25 -23.60
C GLU A 147 -7.51 15.00 -24.15
N LYS A 148 -7.84 14.96 -25.45
CA LYS A 148 -8.62 13.84 -26.02
C LYS A 148 -7.82 12.53 -26.08
N GLU A 149 -6.56 12.59 -26.52
CA GLU A 149 -5.69 11.42 -26.56
C GLU A 149 -5.36 10.96 -25.14
N HIS A 150 -5.06 11.91 -24.26
CA HIS A 150 -4.70 11.62 -22.88
C HIS A 150 -5.87 11.04 -22.07
N SER A 151 -7.09 11.58 -22.24
CA SER A 151 -8.30 11.02 -21.60
C SER A 151 -8.59 9.60 -22.08
N THR A 152 -8.37 9.31 -23.37
CA THR A 152 -8.58 7.96 -23.93
C THR A 152 -7.60 6.96 -23.32
N LEU A 153 -6.31 7.31 -23.21
CA LEU A 153 -5.30 6.45 -22.60
C LEU A 153 -5.59 6.15 -21.12
N ILE A 154 -6.13 7.12 -20.37
CA ILE A 154 -6.51 6.91 -18.96
C ILE A 154 -7.72 5.99 -18.86
N ASP A 155 -8.72 6.18 -19.72
CA ASP A 155 -9.90 5.34 -19.71
C ASP A 155 -9.53 3.89 -20.04
N GLU A 156 -8.68 3.67 -21.05
CA GLU A 156 -8.13 2.35 -21.37
C GLU A 156 -7.34 1.76 -20.21
N TYR A 157 -6.48 2.56 -19.55
CA TYR A 157 -5.76 2.11 -18.36
C TYR A 157 -6.72 1.74 -17.23
N LYS A 158 -7.76 2.53 -16.99
CA LYS A 158 -8.76 2.27 -15.94
C LYS A 158 -9.60 1.04 -16.25
N ASP A 159 -9.98 0.81 -17.50
CA ASP A 159 -10.69 -0.40 -17.91
C ASP A 159 -9.84 -1.65 -17.66
N ARG A 160 -8.55 -1.59 -18.05
CA ARG A 160 -7.57 -2.65 -17.74
C ARG A 160 -7.35 -2.82 -16.23
N ALA A 161 -7.24 -1.73 -15.48
CA ALA A 161 -7.06 -1.76 -14.03
C ALA A 161 -8.25 -2.43 -13.34
N ILE A 162 -9.48 -2.09 -13.73
CA ILE A 162 -10.70 -2.75 -13.25
C ILE A 162 -10.65 -4.24 -13.58
N SER A 163 -10.30 -4.59 -14.83
CA SER A 163 -10.20 -5.99 -15.23
C SER A 163 -9.17 -6.78 -14.41
N ASN A 164 -7.99 -6.20 -14.16
CA ASN A 164 -6.94 -6.84 -13.36
C ASN A 164 -7.37 -6.99 -11.89
N ILE A 165 -7.90 -5.93 -11.28
CA ILE A 165 -8.31 -5.96 -9.86
C ILE A 165 -9.41 -6.98 -9.63
N LEU A 166 -10.40 -7.03 -10.53
CA LEU A 166 -11.56 -7.93 -10.42
C LEU A 166 -11.27 -9.36 -10.88
N ALA A 167 -10.08 -9.65 -11.43
CA ALA A 167 -9.70 -11.00 -11.82
C ALA A 167 -9.87 -11.95 -10.62
N GLY A 168 -10.54 -13.09 -10.84
CA GLY A 168 -10.81 -14.09 -9.80
C GLY A 168 -11.76 -13.65 -8.66
N THR A 169 -12.20 -12.39 -8.60
CA THR A 169 -12.89 -11.81 -7.44
C THR A 169 -14.11 -10.95 -7.80
N ARG A 170 -14.60 -11.07 -9.05
CA ARG A 170 -15.73 -10.27 -9.58
C ARG A 170 -16.95 -10.24 -8.67
N THR A 171 -17.31 -11.36 -8.04
CA THR A 171 -18.49 -11.44 -7.18
C THR A 171 -18.37 -10.56 -5.93
N ARG A 172 -17.19 -10.49 -5.30
CA ARG A 172 -16.96 -9.71 -4.07
C ARG A 172 -16.91 -8.21 -4.34
N TYR A 173 -16.30 -7.82 -5.45
CA TYR A 173 -16.01 -6.41 -5.77
C TYR A 173 -16.92 -5.83 -6.87
N SER A 174 -17.99 -6.54 -7.20
CA SER A 174 -18.94 -6.11 -8.23
C SER A 174 -19.51 -4.72 -7.90
N GLY A 175 -19.44 -3.81 -8.87
CA GLY A 175 -20.00 -2.46 -8.73
C GLY A 175 -19.24 -1.51 -7.79
N LEU A 176 -18.11 -1.93 -7.20
CA LEU A 176 -17.29 -1.06 -6.34
C LEU A 176 -16.41 -0.08 -7.14
N LEU A 177 -16.01 -0.49 -8.35
CA LEU A 177 -15.09 0.25 -9.21
C LEU A 177 -15.76 0.80 -10.47
N ASN A 178 -15.47 2.06 -10.80
CA ASN A 178 -15.90 2.73 -12.02
C ASN A 178 -14.90 3.82 -12.44
N LYS A 179 -14.90 4.18 -13.72
CA LYS A 179 -13.93 5.14 -14.28
C LYS A 179 -14.02 6.56 -13.71
N LYS A 180 -15.14 6.96 -13.10
CA LYS A 180 -15.27 8.30 -12.49
C LYS A 180 -14.48 8.43 -11.18
N GLN A 181 -14.12 7.30 -10.56
CA GLN A 181 -13.32 7.31 -9.34
C GLN A 181 -11.87 7.73 -9.61
N ALA A 182 -11.26 8.31 -8.58
CA ALA A 182 -9.80 8.50 -8.52
C ALA A 182 -9.12 7.14 -8.27
N PHE A 183 -7.86 7.00 -8.71
CA PHE A 183 -7.08 5.78 -8.51
C PHE A 183 -6.98 5.38 -7.03
N SER A 184 -6.96 6.32 -6.09
CA SER A 184 -7.03 6.03 -4.66
C SER A 184 -8.15 5.07 -4.27
N SER A 185 -9.29 5.10 -4.97
CA SER A 185 -10.44 4.20 -4.72
C SER A 185 -10.16 2.77 -5.20
N TYR A 186 -9.39 2.63 -6.27
CA TYR A 186 -8.94 1.33 -6.82
C TYR A 186 -7.97 0.69 -5.82
N PHE A 187 -7.07 1.49 -5.26
CA PHE A 187 -6.12 1.06 -4.24
C PHE A 187 -6.78 0.60 -2.94
N VAL A 188 -7.93 1.15 -2.55
CA VAL A 188 -8.70 0.63 -1.41
C VAL A 188 -9.19 -0.80 -1.69
N VAL A 189 -9.65 -1.10 -2.90
CA VAL A 189 -10.06 -2.47 -3.28
C VAL A 189 -8.85 -3.40 -3.38
N ILE A 190 -7.72 -2.93 -3.92
CA ILE A 190 -6.46 -3.68 -3.90
C ILE A 190 -6.04 -3.98 -2.46
N ALA A 191 -6.15 -3.01 -1.55
CA ALA A 191 -5.80 -3.21 -0.15
C ALA A 191 -6.65 -4.33 0.49
N ASP A 192 -7.98 -4.30 0.35
CA ASP A 192 -8.86 -5.38 0.82
C ASP A 192 -8.47 -6.75 0.25
N LYS A 193 -8.15 -6.77 -1.06
CA LYS A 193 -7.78 -8.00 -1.77
C LYS A 193 -6.47 -8.61 -1.24
N LEU A 194 -5.52 -7.79 -0.79
CA LEU A 194 -4.22 -8.25 -0.29
C LEU A 194 -4.25 -8.63 1.19
N LEU A 195 -5.15 -8.06 1.98
CA LEU A 195 -5.26 -8.32 3.43
C LEU A 195 -5.83 -9.68 3.75
N ASP A 196 -5.25 -10.35 4.76
CA ASP A 196 -5.88 -11.49 5.40
C ASP A 196 -6.98 -11.05 6.39
N ASP A 197 -7.83 -12.00 6.78
CA ASP A 197 -8.92 -11.74 7.71
C ASP A 197 -8.39 -11.15 9.02
N GLY A 198 -9.02 -10.08 9.50
CA GLY A 198 -8.55 -9.32 10.66
C GLY A 198 -7.45 -8.29 10.35
N GLY A 199 -7.04 -8.16 9.09
CA GLY A 199 -6.09 -7.15 8.64
C GLY A 199 -6.59 -5.71 8.70
N CYS A 200 -5.68 -4.75 8.52
CA CYS A 200 -5.96 -3.33 8.64
C CYS A 200 -5.58 -2.56 7.36
N ILE A 201 -6.38 -1.56 6.99
CA ILE A 201 -6.04 -0.57 5.97
C ILE A 201 -5.71 0.75 6.68
N ALA A 202 -4.50 1.26 6.46
CA ALA A 202 -4.07 2.59 6.88
C ALA A 202 -3.72 3.41 5.64
N ALA A 203 -4.53 4.40 5.30
CA ALA A 203 -4.38 5.10 4.03
C ALA A 203 -4.59 6.60 4.14
N VAL A 204 -3.77 7.36 3.41
CA VAL A 204 -4.02 8.78 3.13
C VAL A 204 -4.90 8.85 1.88
N LEU A 205 -6.14 9.30 2.04
CA LEU A 205 -7.12 9.28 0.94
C LEU A 205 -7.71 10.67 0.71
N PRO A 206 -8.11 11.01 -0.53
CA PRO A 206 -8.76 12.28 -0.79
C PRO A 206 -10.15 12.29 -0.14
N ALA A 207 -10.51 13.40 0.51
CA ALA A 207 -11.80 13.60 1.19
C ALA A 207 -13.03 13.37 0.30
N THR A 208 -12.87 13.33 -1.03
CA THR A 208 -13.92 12.94 -1.97
C THR A 208 -14.48 11.54 -1.72
N ILE A 209 -13.70 10.61 -1.18
CA ILE A 209 -14.19 9.26 -0.84
C ILE A 209 -15.40 9.33 0.09
N LEU A 210 -15.42 10.31 1.01
CA LEU A 210 -16.49 10.48 1.99
C LEU A 210 -17.79 11.05 1.41
N ARG A 211 -17.75 11.75 0.27
CA ARG A 211 -18.88 12.59 -0.17
C ARG A 211 -19.40 12.33 -1.58
N THR A 212 -18.62 11.72 -2.47
CA THR A 212 -19.04 11.62 -3.87
C THR A 212 -19.95 10.42 -4.12
N GLU A 213 -20.94 10.60 -5.00
CA GLU A 213 -21.90 9.56 -5.38
C GLU A 213 -21.22 8.32 -5.98
N TYR A 214 -20.23 8.53 -6.86
CA TYR A 214 -19.48 7.45 -7.49
C TYR A 214 -18.60 6.63 -6.52
N ASN A 215 -18.52 7.02 -5.24
CA ASN A 215 -17.88 6.27 -4.17
C ASN A 215 -18.89 5.63 -3.19
N HIS A 216 -20.19 5.75 -3.43
CA HIS A 216 -21.24 5.24 -2.54
C HIS A 216 -21.08 3.74 -2.26
N HIS A 217 -20.92 2.91 -3.29
CA HIS A 217 -20.75 1.46 -3.10
C HIS A 217 -19.46 1.10 -2.37
N LEU A 218 -18.37 1.83 -2.61
CA LEU A 218 -17.12 1.62 -1.89
C LEU A 218 -17.27 1.97 -0.40
N ARG A 219 -17.96 3.07 -0.06
CA ARG A 219 -18.28 3.41 1.33
C ARG A 219 -19.16 2.35 2.00
N ALA A 220 -20.22 1.92 1.31
CA ALA A 220 -21.10 0.87 1.82
C ALA A 220 -20.34 -0.44 2.07
N PHE A 221 -19.44 -0.80 1.16
CA PHE A 221 -18.55 -1.95 1.33
C PHE A 221 -17.65 -1.81 2.56
N LEU A 222 -16.98 -0.67 2.74
CA LEU A 222 -16.14 -0.43 3.91
C LEU A 222 -16.93 -0.50 5.22
N LEU A 223 -18.11 0.13 5.28
CA LEU A 223 -18.96 0.09 6.48
C LEU A 223 -19.49 -1.31 6.80
N ALA A 224 -19.68 -2.17 5.79
CA ALA A 224 -20.15 -3.53 5.97
C ALA A 224 -19.05 -4.52 6.38
N ASN A 225 -17.79 -4.26 6.01
CA ASN A 225 -16.68 -5.22 6.16
C ASN A 225 -15.58 -4.75 7.13
N TYR A 226 -15.54 -3.47 7.50
CA TYR A 226 -14.48 -2.89 8.35
C TYR A 226 -15.07 -2.12 9.53
N SER A 227 -14.31 -2.12 10.63
CA SER A 227 -14.53 -1.21 11.75
C SER A 227 -13.61 0.01 11.63
N LEU A 228 -14.20 1.20 11.56
CA LEU A 228 -13.46 2.45 11.46
C LEU A 228 -12.86 2.83 12.82
N ARG A 229 -11.54 3.03 12.89
CA ARG A 229 -10.85 3.49 14.11
C ARG A 229 -10.58 4.99 14.12
N TYR A 230 -10.17 5.55 12.98
CA TYR A 230 -9.76 6.94 12.83
C TYR A 230 -10.20 7.49 11.45
N ILE A 231 -10.52 8.79 11.39
CA ILE A 231 -10.67 9.62 10.18
C ILE A 231 -9.93 10.93 10.42
#